data_AF-A0A4P0Y201-F1
#
_entry.id   AF-A0A4P0Y201-F1
#
_cell.length_a   1.000
_cell.length_b   1.000
_cell.length_c   1.000
_cell.angle_alpha   90.00
_cell.angle_beta   90.00
_cell.angle_gamma   90.00
#
_symmetry.space_group_name_H-M   'P 1'
#
loop_
_entity.id
_entity.type
_entity.pdbx_description
1 polymer ?
#
loop_
_entity_poly.entity_id
_entity_poly.type
_entity_poly.pdbx_seq_one_letter_code
_entity_poly.pdbx_strand_id
1 'polypeptide(L)' 'MNDRVIGLSLEQLRAIPCVIAIASESTKATAILGALRTGVIDVLATSASNARSVINMQKAL' A
#
# COMPACT_ATOMS: atom_id res chain seq x y z
N MET A 1 2.34 -15.76 -9.63
CA MET A 1 3.00 -16.03 -8.33
C MET A 1 2.01 -16.06 -7.15
N ASN A 2 0.72 -16.41 -7.38
CA ASN A 2 -0.33 -16.42 -6.35
C ASN A 2 -0.97 -17.80 -6.14
N ASP A 3 -0.58 -18.83 -6.90
CA ASP A 3 -1.29 -20.14 -6.95
C ASP A 3 -1.20 -20.96 -5.65
N ARG A 4 -0.46 -20.47 -4.65
CA ARG A 4 -0.26 -21.11 -3.34
C ARG A 4 -0.67 -20.21 -2.17
N VAL A 5 -1.44 -19.15 -2.43
CA VAL A 5 -1.92 -18.22 -1.42
C VAL A 5 -3.43 -18.39 -1.26
N ILE A 6 -3.88 -18.69 -0.05
CA ILE A 6 -5.31 -18.62 0.32
C ILE A 6 -5.55 -17.23 0.90
N GLY A 7 -6.28 -16.38 0.17
CA GLY A 7 -6.56 -15.00 0.57
C GLY A 7 -7.39 -14.27 -0.49
N LEU A 8 -7.71 -13.00 -0.23
CA LEU A 8 -8.43 -12.17 -1.20
C LEU A 8 -7.51 -11.76 -2.36
N SER A 9 -8.07 -11.77 -3.57
CA SER A 9 -7.43 -11.17 -4.74
C SER A 9 -7.45 -9.63 -4.66
N LEU A 10 -6.63 -8.96 -5.47
CA LEU A 10 -6.67 -7.50 -5.58
C LEU A 10 -8.02 -6.98 -6.10
N GLU A 11 -8.69 -7.73 -6.97
CA GLU A 11 -10.03 -7.37 -7.46
C GLU A 11 -11.08 -7.47 -6.35
N GLN A 12 -10.99 -8.51 -5.51
CA GLN A 12 -11.88 -8.64 -4.35
C GLN A 12 -11.63 -7.53 -3.33
N LEU A 13 -10.36 -7.15 -3.09
CA LEU A 13 -10.04 -5.99 -2.25
C LEU A 13 -10.63 -4.69 -2.81
N ARG A 14 -10.57 -4.47 -4.13
CA ARG A 14 -11.15 -3.28 -4.77
C ARG A 14 -12.67 -3.19 -4.63
N ALA A 15 -13.37 -4.31 -4.44
CA ALA A 15 -14.82 -4.32 -4.21
C ALA A 15 -15.21 -3.96 -2.76
N ILE A 16 -14.26 -3.93 -1.83
CA ILE A 16 -14.51 -3.52 -0.45
C ILE A 16 -14.68 -2.00 -0.42
N PRO A 17 -15.75 -1.45 0.21
CA PRO A 17 -16.02 -0.01 0.20
C PRO A 17 -14.93 0.86 0.86
N CYS A 18 -14.13 0.29 1.76
CA CYS A 18 -13.06 0.99 2.44
C CYS A 18 -11.96 0.00 2.87
N VAL A 19 -10.81 0.07 2.23
CA VAL A 19 -9.61 -0.72 2.53
C VAL A 19 -8.61 0.15 3.29
N ILE A 20 -8.31 -0.28 4.52
CA ILE A 20 -7.34 0.39 5.39
C ILE A 20 -6.04 -0.42 5.43
N ALA A 21 -4.95 0.17 4.98
CA ALA A 21 -3.61 -0.41 5.11
C ALA A 21 -2.85 0.23 6.27
N ILE A 22 -2.07 -0.58 6.99
CA ILE A 22 -1.24 -0.14 8.13
C ILE A 22 0.20 -0.59 7.89
N ALA A 23 1.15 0.34 7.98
CA ALA A 23 2.58 0.04 7.92
C ALA A 23 3.38 1.16 8.59
N SER A 24 4.35 0.84 9.47
CA SER A 24 5.07 1.86 10.25
C SER A 24 6.59 1.85 10.07
N GLU A 25 7.15 0.73 9.62
CA GLU A 25 8.60 0.52 9.51
C GLU A 25 9.19 1.32 8.35
N SER A 26 10.32 1.99 8.59
CA SER A 26 10.99 2.84 7.60
C SER A 26 11.45 2.09 6.35
N THR A 27 11.73 0.78 6.48
CA THR A 27 12.14 -0.10 5.38
C THR A 27 11.01 -0.41 4.40
N LYS A 28 9.76 -0.02 4.72
CA LYS A 28 8.57 -0.32 3.91
C LYS A 28 8.19 0.78 2.93
N ALA A 29 8.90 1.90 2.86
CA ALA A 29 8.54 3.02 1.98
C ALA A 29 8.28 2.60 0.52
N THR A 30 9.16 1.79 -0.08
CA THR A 30 8.98 1.27 -1.45
C THR A 30 7.77 0.34 -1.56
N ALA A 31 7.54 -0.52 -0.56
CA ALA A 31 6.39 -1.43 -0.54
C ALA A 31 5.07 -0.68 -0.41
N ILE A 32 5.03 0.36 0.43
CA ILE A 32 3.88 1.25 0.59
C ILE A 32 3.58 1.95 -0.74
N LEU A 33 4.59 2.52 -1.41
CA LEU A 33 4.41 3.15 -2.72
C LEU A 33 3.88 2.15 -3.76
N GLY A 34 4.41 0.93 -3.79
CA GLY A 34 3.91 -0.14 -4.66
C GLY A 34 2.45 -0.48 -4.37
N ALA A 35 2.07 -0.61 -3.10
CA ALA A 35 0.71 -0.90 -2.68
C ALA A 35 -0.26 0.25 -3.04
N LEU A 36 0.11 1.51 -2.81
CA LEU A 36 -0.72 2.66 -3.18
C LEU A 36 -0.96 2.73 -4.69
N ARG A 37 0.04 2.38 -5.51
CA ARG A 37 -0.10 2.34 -6.98
C ARG A 37 -1.07 1.28 -7.48
N THR A 38 -1.40 0.28 -6.67
CA THR A 38 -2.46 -0.67 -7.04
C THR A 38 -3.84 -0.03 -7.05
N GLY A 39 -4.02 1.11 -6.35
CA GLY A 39 -5.29 1.82 -6.23
C GLY A 39 -6.36 1.06 -5.44
N VAL A 40 -5.97 0.07 -4.63
CA VAL A 40 -6.91 -0.70 -3.77
C VAL A 40 -6.99 -0.20 -2.34
N ILE A 41 -6.12 0.73 -1.92
CA ILE A 41 -6.05 1.25 -0.55
C ILE A 41 -6.73 2.62 -0.53
N ASP A 42 -7.77 2.75 0.30
CA ASP A 42 -8.49 4.02 0.49
C ASP A 42 -7.88 4.86 1.61
N VAL A 43 -7.45 4.20 2.69
CA VAL A 43 -6.84 4.85 3.85
C VAL A 43 -5.52 4.17 4.20
N LEU A 44 -4.47 4.97 4.37
CA LEU A 44 -3.18 4.51 4.85
C LEU A 44 -2.89 5.09 6.24
N ALA A 45 -2.78 4.22 7.24
CA ALA A 45 -2.25 4.57 8.56
C ALA A 45 -0.74 4.25 8.60
N THR A 46 0.09 5.29 8.68
CA THR A 46 1.56 5.15 8.66
C THR A 46 2.26 6.20 9.52
N SER A 47 3.57 6.04 9.68
CA SER A 47 4.41 7.01 10.38
C SER A 47 4.69 8.24 9.49
N ALA A 48 4.92 9.39 10.12
CA ALA A 48 5.21 10.63 9.41
C ALA A 48 6.48 10.53 8.53
N SER A 49 7.45 9.72 8.93
CA SER A 49 8.66 9.45 8.13
C SER A 49 8.33 8.69 6.85
N ASN A 50 7.53 7.62 6.92
CA ASN A 50 7.09 6.87 5.74
C ASN A 50 6.26 7.72 4.79
N ALA A 51 5.32 8.53 5.31
CA ALA A 51 4.52 9.43 4.50
C ALA A 51 5.41 10.37 3.66
N ARG A 52 6.43 11.00 4.29
CA ARG A 52 7.39 11.87 3.60
C ARG A 52 8.22 11.11 2.57
N SER A 53 8.74 9.93 2.92
CA SER A 53 9.53 9.11 2.01
C SER A 53 8.75 8.74 0.75
N VAL A 54 7.50 8.29 0.89
CA VAL A 54 6.63 7.92 -0.23
C VAL A 54 6.34 9.11 -1.13
N ILE A 55 6.02 10.28 -0.57
CA ILE A 55 5.79 11.52 -1.34
C ILE A 55 7.04 11.91 -2.13
N ASN A 56 8.22 11.84 -1.52
CA ASN A 56 9.48 12.19 -2.19
C ASN A 56 9.81 11.18 -3.31
N MET A 57 9.62 9.88 -3.07
CA MET A 57 9.84 8.84 -4.07
C MET A 57 8.91 8.99 -5.27
N GLN A 58 7.64 9.37 -5.06
CA GLN A 58 6.69 9.57 -6.15
C GLN A 58 7.03 10.79 -7.03
N LYS A 59 7.66 11.83 -6.48
CA LYS A 59 8.09 13.03 -7.24
C LYS A 59 9.35 12.82 -8.06
N ALA A 60 10.15 11.81 -7.72
CA ALA A 60 11.43 11.53 -8.38
C ALA A 60 11.28 10.68 -9.66
N LEU A 61 10.04 10.33 -10.02
CA LEU A 61 9.65 9.57 -11.22
C LEU A 61 8.80 10.46 -12.12
#